data_AF-A0AA41VY22-F1
#
_entry.id   AF-A0AA41VY22-F1
#
_cell.length_a   1.000
_cell.length_b   1.000
_cell.length_c   1.000
_cell.angle_alpha   90.00
_cell.angle_beta   90.00
_cell.angle_gamma   90.00
#
_symmetry.space_group_name_H-M   'P 1'
#
loop_
_entity.id
_entity.type
_entity.pdbx_description
1 polymer ?
#
loop_
_entity_poly.entity_id
_entity_poly.type
_entity_poly.pdbx_seq_one_letter_code
_entity_poly.pdbx_strand_id
1 'polypeptide(L)'
;AGVRDLLEKKSLQSKDLSVVILGYVLFLHRMPVQCYENKSDVVVDLDILKELGRKCEHESDKSKEEYFERLFSFVYALRKKAMMQQELRGILESPDGIPDAFRDKCGELLEDSDWDAMIKRTKYMEKEWKKQAVQKGENVDHLLIDTIEADPINVDDPDQVKRQFTSYSDKVTKLSRDMDENLSMCVEAPKRCQSVKTLVRFLEKSCSSYFIPTDDIK
;
A
#
# COMPACT_ATOMS: atom_id res chain seq x y z
N ALA A 1 -19.89 -20.32 8.00
CA ALA A 1 -18.74 -19.84 8.79
C ALA A 1 -19.09 -18.48 9.35
N GLY A 2 -19.08 -18.32 10.67
CA GLY A 2 -19.39 -17.05 11.32
C GLY A 2 -18.27 -16.03 11.12
N VAL A 3 -18.55 -14.74 11.39
CA VAL A 3 -17.53 -13.67 11.38
C VAL A 3 -16.38 -13.99 12.34
N ARG A 4 -16.67 -14.70 13.44
CA ARG A 4 -15.68 -15.23 14.38
C ARG A 4 -14.72 -16.25 13.75
N ASP A 5 -15.24 -17.20 12.97
CA ASP A 5 -14.41 -18.19 12.26
C ASP A 5 -13.50 -17.53 11.20
N LEU A 6 -13.95 -16.41 10.62
CA LEU A 6 -13.14 -15.62 9.69
C LEU A 6 -12.04 -14.87 10.45
N LEU A 7 -12.35 -14.33 11.63
CA LEU A 7 -11.40 -13.59 12.48
C LEU A 7 -10.29 -14.46 13.08
N GLU A 8 -10.57 -15.74 13.36
CA GLU A 8 -9.61 -16.71 13.90
C GLU A 8 -8.58 -17.18 12.86
N LYS A 9 -8.82 -16.94 11.57
CA LYS A 9 -7.81 -17.19 10.55
C LYS A 9 -6.67 -16.16 10.68
N LYS A 10 -5.47 -16.65 10.98
CA LYS A 10 -4.24 -15.85 11.13
C LYS A 10 -3.88 -14.98 9.91
N SER A 11 -4.44 -15.27 8.73
CA SER A 11 -4.19 -14.51 7.50
C SER A 11 -5.50 -14.16 6.77
N LEU A 12 -6.28 -13.23 7.31
CA LEU A 12 -7.22 -12.47 6.47
C LEU A 12 -6.37 -11.50 5.66
N GLN A 13 -6.41 -11.60 4.32
CA GLN A 13 -5.79 -10.57 3.48
C GLN A 13 -6.55 -9.25 3.67
N SER A 14 -5.90 -8.11 3.46
CA SER A 14 -6.50 -6.78 3.74
C SER A 14 -7.84 -6.54 3.02
N LYS A 15 -7.99 -7.11 1.81
CA LYS A 15 -9.23 -7.09 1.03
C LYS A 15 -10.35 -7.89 1.71
N ASP A 16 -10.03 -9.05 2.28
CA ASP A 16 -10.99 -9.88 3.01
C ASP A 16 -11.42 -9.21 4.31
N LEU A 17 -10.48 -8.58 5.03
CA LEU A 17 -10.78 -7.82 6.24
C LEU A 17 -11.74 -6.66 5.94
N SER A 18 -11.51 -5.93 4.86
CA SER A 18 -12.38 -4.83 4.42
C SER A 18 -13.80 -5.27 4.12
N VAL A 19 -13.97 -6.41 3.43
CA VAL A 19 -15.29 -6.99 3.12
C VAL A 19 -15.99 -7.46 4.39
N VAL A 20 -15.27 -8.12 5.30
CA VAL A 20 -15.82 -8.58 6.58
C VAL A 20 -16.28 -7.40 7.43
N ILE A 21 -15.45 -6.35 7.56
CA ILE A 21 -15.81 -5.14 8.32
C ILE A 21 -17.04 -4.49 7.71
N LEU A 22 -17.04 -4.26 6.40
CA LEU A 22 -18.16 -3.59 5.74
C LEU A 22 -19.45 -4.40 5.89
N GLY A 23 -19.40 -5.71 5.64
CA GLY A 23 -20.54 -6.60 5.78
C GLY A 23 -21.09 -6.62 7.20
N TYR A 24 -20.21 -6.69 8.19
CA TYR A 24 -20.61 -6.73 9.60
C TYR A 24 -21.11 -5.37 10.10
N VAL A 25 -20.48 -4.27 9.66
CA VAL A 25 -20.95 -2.90 9.92
C VAL A 25 -22.36 -2.69 9.36
N LEU A 26 -22.60 -3.10 8.11
CA LEU A 26 -23.90 -2.98 7.46
C LEU A 26 -24.96 -3.85 8.12
N PHE A 27 -24.59 -5.08 8.52
CA PHE A 27 -25.47 -5.98 9.26
C PHE A 27 -25.92 -5.34 10.57
N LEU A 28 -24.98 -4.93 11.41
CA LEU A 28 -25.27 -4.34 12.72
C LEU A 28 -25.99 -2.98 12.62
N HIS A 29 -25.71 -2.19 11.59
CA HIS A 29 -26.41 -0.92 11.36
C HIS A 29 -27.88 -1.11 10.96
N ARG A 30 -28.21 -2.23 10.31
CA ARG A 30 -29.57 -2.56 9.88
C ARG A 30 -30.34 -3.39 10.91
N MET A 31 -29.67 -3.89 11.94
CA MET A 31 -30.30 -4.65 13.02
C MET A 31 -30.92 -3.71 14.05
N PRO A 32 -32.22 -3.83 14.35
CA PRO A 32 -32.78 -3.23 15.55
C PRO A 32 -32.07 -3.79 16.78
N VAL A 33 -31.67 -2.93 17.72
CA VAL A 33 -31.09 -3.35 19.03
C VAL A 33 -32.04 -4.32 19.77
N GLN A 34 -33.34 -4.26 19.48
CA GLN A 34 -34.37 -5.14 20.02
C GLN A 34 -34.24 -6.61 19.56
N CYS A 35 -33.38 -6.90 18.58
CA CYS A 35 -33.12 -8.26 18.12
C CYS A 35 -32.12 -9.03 19.00
N TYR A 36 -31.46 -8.36 19.94
CA TYR A 36 -30.63 -9.06 20.92
C TYR A 36 -31.54 -9.69 21.98
N GLU A 37 -31.55 -11.02 22.04
CA GLU A 37 -32.39 -11.75 22.99
C GLU A 37 -31.84 -11.66 24.42
N ASN A 38 -30.51 -11.49 24.57
CA ASN A 38 -29.85 -11.41 25.86
C ASN A 38 -28.59 -10.53 25.83
N LYS A 39 -28.09 -10.15 27.02
CA LYS A 39 -26.83 -9.37 27.17
C LYS A 39 -25.63 -10.05 26.53
N SER A 40 -25.61 -11.38 26.49
CA SER A 40 -24.44 -12.14 26.03
C SER A 40 -24.22 -11.98 24.53
N ASP A 41 -25.29 -11.88 23.73
CA ASP A 41 -25.21 -11.67 22.29
C ASP A 41 -24.52 -10.33 21.95
N VAL A 42 -24.86 -9.28 22.70
CA VAL A 42 -24.21 -7.98 22.51
C VAL A 42 -22.76 -7.99 22.95
N VAL A 43 -22.42 -8.74 24.01
CA VAL A 43 -21.03 -8.89 24.45
C VAL A 43 -20.20 -9.59 23.35
N VAL A 44 -20.74 -10.61 22.71
CA VAL A 44 -20.08 -11.29 21.58
C VAL A 44 -19.82 -10.33 20.42
N ASP A 45 -20.83 -9.56 20.01
CA ASP A 45 -20.67 -8.60 18.91
C ASP A 45 -19.71 -7.46 19.26
N LEU A 46 -19.71 -6.99 20.52
CA LEU A 46 -18.74 -6.02 21.01
C LEU A 46 -17.31 -6.56 20.97
N ASP A 47 -17.08 -7.82 21.35
CA ASP A 47 -15.76 -8.44 21.28
C ASP A 47 -15.27 -8.58 19.84
N ILE A 48 -16.17 -8.99 18.93
CA ILE A 48 -15.88 -9.06 17.49
C ILE A 48 -15.50 -7.67 16.93
N LEU A 49 -16.29 -6.64 17.25
CA LEU A 49 -16.00 -5.28 16.81
C LEU A 49 -14.71 -4.72 17.38
N LYS A 50 -14.40 -4.98 18.66
CA LYS A 50 -13.13 -4.58 19.27
C LYS A 50 -11.94 -5.24 18.57
N GLU A 51 -12.06 -6.53 18.24
CA GLU A 51 -11.04 -7.24 17.48
C GLU A 51 -10.86 -6.67 16.07
N LEU A 52 -11.95 -6.42 15.34
CA LEU A 52 -11.91 -5.75 14.05
C LEU A 52 -11.27 -4.37 14.15
N GLY A 53 -11.58 -3.61 15.21
CA GLY A 53 -11.00 -2.31 15.50
C GLY A 53 -9.48 -2.37 15.61
N ARG A 54 -8.95 -3.32 16.39
CA ARG A 54 -7.50 -3.54 16.53
C ARG A 54 -6.83 -3.87 15.20
N LYS A 55 -7.45 -4.72 14.38
CA LYS A 55 -6.91 -5.09 13.06
C LYS A 55 -6.88 -3.88 12.10
N CYS A 56 -7.93 -3.05 12.09
CA CYS A 56 -7.95 -1.82 11.29
C CYS A 56 -6.88 -0.82 11.73
N GLU A 57 -6.69 -0.66 13.05
CA GLU A 57 -5.67 0.25 13.60
C GLU A 57 -4.28 -0.22 13.18
N HIS A 58 -4.00 -1.52 13.31
CA HIS A 58 -2.75 -2.09 12.84
C HIS A 58 -2.50 -1.85 11.34
N GLU A 59 -3.49 -2.06 10.48
CA GLU A 59 -3.37 -1.76 9.05
C GLU A 59 -3.13 -0.26 8.79
N SER A 60 -3.85 0.60 9.50
CA SER A 60 -3.71 2.05 9.39
C SER A 60 -2.30 2.48 9.79
N ASP A 61 -1.75 1.95 10.87
CA ASP A 61 -0.44 2.33 11.36
C ASP A 61 0.66 1.79 10.44
N LYS A 62 0.56 0.52 10.03
CA LYS A 62 1.47 -0.06 9.04
C LYS A 62 1.50 0.73 7.72
N SER A 63 0.33 1.13 7.20
CA SER A 63 0.27 1.89 5.95
C SER A 63 0.94 3.27 6.05
N LYS A 64 0.90 3.90 7.23
CA LYS A 64 1.59 5.16 7.51
C LYS A 64 3.10 4.97 7.62
N GLU A 65 3.54 3.94 8.34
CA GLU A 65 4.95 3.60 8.48
C GLU A 65 5.59 3.34 7.12
N GLU A 66 4.93 2.55 6.27
CA GLU A 66 5.44 2.19 4.94
C GLU A 66 5.21 3.29 3.87
N TYR A 67 4.52 4.39 4.21
CA TYR A 67 4.11 5.41 3.24
C TYR A 67 5.29 6.03 2.50
N PHE A 68 6.24 6.58 3.24
CA PHE A 68 7.41 7.23 2.65
C PHE A 68 8.34 6.19 2.02
N GLU A 69 8.53 5.03 2.65
CA GLU A 69 9.37 3.96 2.12
C GLU A 69 8.91 3.53 0.71
N ARG A 70 7.59 3.34 0.51
CA ARG A 70 7.04 2.97 -0.79
C ARG A 70 7.18 4.08 -1.83
N LEU A 71 6.97 5.34 -1.44
CA LEU A 71 7.16 6.49 -2.32
C LEU A 71 8.63 6.60 -2.79
N PHE A 72 9.58 6.58 -1.86
CA PHE A 72 11.01 6.69 -2.18
C PHE A 72 11.50 5.47 -2.98
N SER A 73 11.04 4.26 -2.65
CA SER A 73 11.36 3.05 -3.42
C SER A 73 10.87 3.12 -4.87
N PHE A 74 9.64 3.63 -5.08
CA PHE A 74 9.09 3.82 -6.42
C PHE A 74 9.90 4.84 -7.24
N VAL A 75 10.22 5.99 -6.63
CA VAL A 75 11.04 7.03 -7.29
C VAL A 75 12.45 6.53 -7.59
N TYR A 76 13.05 5.76 -6.70
CA TYR A 76 14.34 5.11 -6.94
C TYR A 76 14.28 4.18 -8.16
N ALA A 77 13.30 3.29 -8.21
CA ALA A 77 13.15 2.34 -9.31
C ALA A 77 12.91 3.05 -10.65
N LEU A 78 12.08 4.10 -10.67
CA LEU A 78 11.85 4.93 -11.84
C LEU A 78 13.12 5.61 -12.32
N ARG A 79 13.89 6.23 -11.41
CA ARG A 79 15.13 6.93 -11.76
C ARG A 79 16.17 5.94 -12.28
N LYS A 80 16.31 4.76 -11.66
CA LYS A 80 17.21 3.69 -12.12
C LYS A 80 16.83 3.22 -13.53
N LYS A 81 15.55 2.96 -13.80
CA LYS A 81 15.06 2.62 -15.15
C LYS A 81 15.42 3.70 -16.17
N ALA A 82 15.17 4.98 -15.84
CA ALA A 82 15.50 6.08 -16.74
C ALA A 82 17.01 6.20 -17.02
N MET A 83 17.86 5.98 -16.01
CA MET A 83 19.31 5.99 -16.20
C MET A 83 19.79 4.83 -17.08
N MET A 84 19.27 3.62 -16.89
CA MET A 84 19.55 2.47 -17.76
C MET A 84 19.19 2.76 -19.22
N GLN A 85 18.03 3.38 -19.45
CA GLN A 85 17.56 3.77 -20.77
C GLN A 85 18.47 4.82 -21.42
N GLN A 86 18.97 5.79 -20.65
CA GLN A 86 19.95 6.77 -21.13
C GLN A 86 21.28 6.13 -21.49
N GLU A 87 21.80 5.22 -20.65
CA GLU A 87 23.05 4.52 -20.93
C GLU A 87 22.92 3.67 -22.21
N LEU A 88 21.82 2.93 -22.35
CA LEU A 88 21.56 2.14 -23.55
C LEU A 88 21.46 3.01 -24.81
N ARG A 89 20.78 4.16 -24.72
CA ARG A 89 20.73 5.12 -25.83
C ARG A 89 22.11 5.62 -26.20
N GLY A 90 22.91 6.03 -25.21
CA GLY A 90 24.28 6.51 -25.43
C GLY A 90 25.17 5.45 -26.07
N ILE A 91 25.01 4.19 -25.67
CA ILE A 91 25.66 3.05 -26.33
C ILE A 91 25.19 2.97 -27.78
N LEU A 92 23.89 2.82 -28.04
CA LEU A 92 23.35 2.63 -29.41
C LEU A 92 23.64 3.79 -30.38
N GLU A 93 23.77 5.02 -29.86
CA GLU A 93 24.12 6.23 -30.61
C GLU A 93 25.64 6.43 -30.73
N SER A 94 26.45 5.65 -30.01
CA SER A 94 27.91 5.75 -30.07
C SER A 94 28.41 5.47 -31.50
N PRO A 95 29.35 6.30 -32.01
CA PRO A 95 30.00 6.06 -33.29
C PRO A 95 30.94 4.84 -33.26
N ASP A 96 31.27 4.32 -32.08
CA ASP A 96 32.09 3.13 -31.93
C ASP A 96 31.35 1.88 -32.45
N GLY A 97 32.10 0.95 -33.04
CA GLY A 97 31.59 -0.23 -33.75
C GLY A 97 30.86 -1.23 -32.87
N ILE A 98 29.66 -0.87 -32.42
CA ILE A 98 28.75 -1.76 -31.69
C ILE A 98 28.20 -2.80 -32.66
N PRO A 99 28.13 -4.08 -32.25
CA PRO A 99 27.59 -5.13 -33.10
C PRO A 99 26.15 -4.83 -33.55
N ASP A 100 25.87 -4.97 -34.85
CA ASP A 100 24.52 -4.79 -35.40
C ASP A 100 23.50 -5.70 -34.70
N ALA A 101 23.90 -6.92 -34.35
CA ALA A 101 23.06 -7.85 -33.59
C ALA A 101 22.66 -7.32 -32.20
N PHE A 102 23.52 -6.52 -31.54
CA PHE A 102 23.18 -5.86 -30.29
C PHE A 102 22.19 -4.72 -30.54
N ARG A 103 22.43 -3.92 -31.59
CA ARG A 103 21.54 -2.82 -32.00
C ARG A 103 20.13 -3.32 -32.31
N ASP A 104 20.01 -4.39 -33.09
CA ASP A 104 18.73 -5.00 -33.46
C ASP A 104 18.01 -5.58 -32.24
N LYS A 105 18.73 -6.26 -31.34
CA LYS A 105 18.12 -6.87 -30.16
C LYS A 105 17.72 -5.85 -29.10
N CYS A 106 18.56 -4.87 -28.81
CA CYS A 106 18.36 -3.97 -27.68
C CYS A 106 17.69 -2.65 -28.08
N GLY A 107 17.65 -2.30 -29.38
CA GLY A 107 17.00 -1.09 -29.86
C GLY A 107 15.50 -1.02 -29.53
N GLU A 108 14.81 -2.17 -29.55
CA GLU A 108 13.39 -2.27 -29.15
C GLU A 108 13.13 -2.00 -27.65
N LEU A 109 14.18 -2.00 -26.81
CA LEU A 109 14.05 -1.71 -25.38
C LEU A 109 13.94 -0.21 -25.11
N LEU A 110 14.31 0.64 -26.07
CA LEU A 110 14.17 2.09 -25.95
C LEU A 110 12.70 2.47 -26.07
N GLU A 111 12.12 2.97 -24.98
CA GLU A 111 10.79 3.58 -25.02
C GLU A 111 10.92 5.03 -25.54
N ASP A 112 9.90 5.50 -26.27
CA ASP A 112 9.76 6.90 -26.75
C ASP A 112 9.42 7.86 -25.59
N SER A 113 10.22 7.83 -24.53
CA SER A 113 10.07 8.66 -23.34
C SER A 113 11.22 9.65 -23.22
N ASP A 114 10.91 10.84 -22.71
CA ASP A 114 11.91 11.81 -22.29
C ASP A 114 12.48 11.41 -20.92
N TRP A 115 13.55 10.61 -20.96
CA TRP A 115 14.22 10.08 -19.78
C TRP A 115 14.86 11.19 -18.93
N ASP A 116 15.33 12.28 -19.55
CA ASP A 116 15.86 13.45 -18.84
C ASP A 116 14.76 14.15 -18.04
N ALA A 117 13.60 14.35 -18.66
CA ALA A 117 12.43 14.87 -17.96
C ALA A 117 11.99 13.94 -16.82
N MET A 118 12.04 12.62 -17.02
CA MET A 118 11.72 11.64 -15.97
C MET A 118 12.70 11.73 -14.79
N ILE A 119 14.01 11.83 -15.04
CA ILE A 119 15.02 11.99 -13.99
C ILE A 119 14.83 13.33 -13.25
N LYS A 120 14.59 14.43 -13.96
CA LYS A 120 14.29 15.74 -13.34
C LYS A 120 13.04 15.68 -12.49
N ARG A 121 11.96 15.05 -12.99
CA ARG A 121 10.71 14.88 -12.26
C ARG A 121 10.89 14.04 -10.99
N THR A 122 11.63 12.94 -11.06
CA THR A 122 11.88 12.10 -9.87
C THR A 122 12.70 12.82 -8.81
N LYS A 123 13.67 13.67 -9.17
CA LYS A 123 14.39 14.54 -8.22
C LYS A 123 13.46 15.56 -7.56
N TYR A 124 12.56 16.15 -8.33
CA TYR A 124 11.55 17.07 -7.80
C TYR A 124 10.60 16.36 -6.82
N MET A 125 10.08 15.18 -7.18
CA MET A 125 9.19 14.39 -6.32
C MET A 125 9.86 14.01 -4.99
N GLU A 126 11.11 13.51 -5.04
CA GLU A 126 11.90 13.19 -3.85
C GLU A 126 12.04 14.39 -2.90
N LYS A 127 12.36 15.58 -3.45
CA LYS A 127 12.48 16.82 -2.67
C LYS A 127 11.16 17.23 -2.02
N GLU A 128 10.05 17.18 -2.76
CA GLU A 128 8.73 17.54 -2.21
C GLU A 128 8.26 16.54 -1.16
N TRP A 129 8.49 15.24 -1.35
CA TRP A 129 8.14 14.23 -0.36
C TRP A 129 9.01 14.30 0.89
N LYS A 130 10.31 14.63 0.75
CA LYS A 130 11.17 14.93 1.90
C LYS A 130 10.60 16.07 2.73
N LYS A 131 10.17 17.16 2.10
CA LYS A 131 9.52 18.28 2.81
C LYS A 131 8.25 17.83 3.55
N GLN A 132 7.41 17.02 2.90
CA GLN A 132 6.19 16.50 3.52
C GLN A 132 6.50 15.56 4.70
N ALA A 133 7.54 14.72 4.60
CA ALA A 133 7.99 13.87 5.69
C ALA A 133 8.42 14.69 6.91
N VAL A 134 9.26 15.71 6.69
CA VAL A 134 9.70 16.62 7.76
C VAL A 134 8.52 17.34 8.41
N GLN A 135 7.55 17.82 7.62
CA GLN A 135 6.33 18.45 8.15
C GLN A 135 5.49 17.49 9.02
N LYS A 136 5.59 16.18 8.78
CA LYS A 136 4.92 15.14 9.56
C LYS A 136 5.77 14.60 10.72
N GLY A 137 7.00 15.10 10.90
CA GLY A 137 7.92 14.64 11.95
C GLY A 137 8.65 13.34 11.63
N GLU A 138 8.62 12.89 10.37
CA GLU A 138 9.27 11.65 9.92
C GLU A 138 10.73 11.89 9.54
N ASN A 139 11.64 11.01 9.98
CA ASN A 139 13.03 11.00 9.51
C ASN A 139 13.17 10.03 8.33
N VAL A 140 13.24 10.61 7.13
CA VAL A 140 13.38 9.86 5.87
C VAL A 140 14.78 9.93 5.27
N ASP A 141 15.78 10.48 5.98
CA ASP A 141 17.13 10.66 5.41
C ASP A 141 17.78 9.33 5.01
N HIS A 142 17.47 8.25 5.75
CA HIS A 142 17.91 6.88 5.42
C HIS A 142 17.28 6.29 4.16
N LEU A 143 16.19 6.90 3.65
CA LEU A 143 15.50 6.50 2.42
C LEU A 143 15.98 7.30 1.20
N LEU A 144 16.76 8.35 1.42
CA LEU A 144 17.32 9.17 0.36
C LEU A 144 18.55 8.48 -0.20
N ILE A 145 18.66 8.50 -1.52
CA ILE A 145 19.79 7.88 -2.21
C ILE A 145 20.57 9.00 -2.88
N ASP A 146 21.72 9.31 -2.30
CA ASP A 146 22.58 10.43 -2.71
C ASP A 146 23.08 10.28 -4.14
N THR A 147 23.27 9.05 -4.62
CA THR A 147 23.68 8.78 -5.99
C THR A 147 23.03 7.51 -6.50
N ILE A 148 22.36 7.62 -7.64
CA ILE A 148 21.90 6.47 -8.42
C ILE A 148 22.79 6.45 -9.65
N GLU A 149 23.42 5.31 -9.91
CA GLU A 149 24.16 5.04 -11.14
C GLU A 149 23.37 4.04 -11.97
N ALA A 150 23.57 3.98 -13.28
CA ALA A 150 23.03 2.88 -14.07
C ALA A 150 23.85 1.60 -13.82
N ASP A 151 23.22 0.44 -13.99
CA ASP A 151 23.96 -0.81 -13.99
C ASP A 151 24.73 -0.94 -15.30
N PRO A 152 25.99 -1.43 -15.25
CA PRO A 152 26.81 -1.55 -16.44
C PRO A 152 26.16 -2.46 -17.48
N ILE A 153 26.12 -2.00 -18.72
CA ILE A 153 25.59 -2.73 -19.87
C ILE A 153 26.69 -3.58 -20.52
N ASN A 154 26.47 -4.90 -20.58
CA ASN A 154 27.35 -5.82 -21.29
C ASN A 154 26.91 -5.95 -22.75
N VAL A 155 27.66 -5.32 -23.67
CA VAL A 155 27.37 -5.33 -25.11
C VAL A 155 27.54 -6.73 -25.73
N ASP A 156 28.33 -7.60 -25.11
CA ASP A 156 28.57 -8.96 -25.59
C ASP A 156 27.44 -9.95 -25.23
N ASP A 157 26.53 -9.57 -24.33
CA ASP A 157 25.36 -10.38 -23.95
C ASP A 157 24.05 -9.56 -24.03
N PRO A 158 23.49 -9.38 -25.25
CA PRO A 158 22.21 -8.69 -25.45
C PRO A 158 21.05 -9.33 -24.67
N ASP A 159 21.09 -10.65 -24.46
CA ASP A 159 20.00 -11.36 -23.78
C ASP A 159 20.03 -11.09 -22.27
N GLN A 160 21.22 -10.92 -21.67
CA GLN A 160 21.37 -10.40 -20.31
C GLN A 160 20.79 -8.99 -20.19
N VAL A 161 21.10 -8.10 -21.14
CA VAL A 161 20.57 -6.73 -21.14
C VAL A 161 19.05 -6.73 -21.20
N LYS A 162 18.44 -7.53 -22.09
CA LYS A 162 16.98 -7.71 -22.12
C LYS A 162 16.42 -8.16 -20.76
N ARG A 163 17.00 -9.20 -20.15
CA ARG A 163 16.56 -9.70 -18.83
C ARG A 163 16.63 -8.62 -17.76
N GLN A 164 17.69 -7.81 -17.74
CA GLN A 164 17.84 -6.70 -16.79
C GLN A 164 16.74 -5.65 -16.99
N PHE A 165 16.49 -5.21 -18.23
CA PHE A 165 15.47 -4.22 -18.55
C PHE A 165 14.05 -4.71 -18.21
N THR A 166 13.73 -5.95 -18.57
CA THR A 166 12.44 -6.57 -18.19
C THR A 166 12.29 -6.62 -16.67
N SER A 167 13.33 -7.07 -15.95
CA SER A 167 13.30 -7.12 -14.48
C SER A 167 13.09 -5.73 -13.85
N TYR A 168 13.67 -4.67 -14.42
CA TYR A 168 13.46 -3.31 -13.94
C TYR A 168 12.04 -2.82 -14.22
N SER A 169 11.50 -3.08 -15.42
CA SER A 169 10.12 -2.75 -15.76
C SER A 169 9.11 -3.47 -14.86
N ASP A 170 9.32 -4.75 -14.57
CA ASP A 170 8.48 -5.51 -13.64
C ASP A 170 8.56 -4.94 -12.22
N LYS A 171 9.76 -4.56 -11.77
CA LYS A 171 9.97 -3.93 -10.46
C LYS A 171 9.24 -2.59 -10.35
N VAL A 172 9.31 -1.75 -11.39
CA VAL A 172 8.59 -0.46 -11.44
C VAL A 172 7.08 -0.68 -11.41
N THR A 173 6.57 -1.61 -12.22
CA THR A 173 5.13 -1.95 -12.25
C THR A 173 4.65 -2.44 -10.90
N LYS A 174 5.40 -3.35 -10.27
CA LYS A 174 5.10 -3.86 -8.93
C LYS A 174 5.08 -2.74 -7.90
N LEU A 175 6.13 -1.90 -7.86
CA LEU A 175 6.22 -0.80 -6.91
C LEU A 175 5.13 0.25 -7.13
N SER A 176 4.73 0.51 -8.38
CA SER A 176 3.60 1.40 -8.68
C SER A 176 2.31 0.87 -8.07
N ARG A 177 2.01 -0.42 -8.28
CA ARG A 177 0.82 -1.06 -7.69
C ARG A 177 0.87 -1.06 -6.17
N ASP A 178 2.02 -1.42 -5.60
CA ASP A 178 2.24 -1.47 -4.16
C ASP A 178 2.10 -0.06 -3.54
N MET A 179 2.51 0.99 -4.25
CA MET A 179 2.32 2.39 -3.86
C MET A 179 0.83 2.79 -3.90
N ASP A 180 0.12 2.48 -4.98
CA ASP A 180 -1.30 2.79 -5.13
C ASP A 180 -2.15 2.08 -4.05
N GLU A 181 -1.85 0.81 -3.78
CA GLU A 181 -2.49 0.06 -2.69
C GLU A 181 -2.23 0.71 -1.33
N ASN A 182 -0.99 1.12 -1.04
CA ASN A 182 -0.68 1.77 0.23
C ASN A 182 -1.32 3.16 0.37
N LEU A 183 -1.37 3.94 -0.72
CA LEU A 183 -2.06 5.23 -0.79
C LEU A 183 -3.56 5.08 -0.49
N SER A 184 -4.20 4.07 -1.10
CA SER A 184 -5.59 3.73 -0.80
C SER A 184 -5.76 3.37 0.68
N MET A 185 -4.88 2.53 1.23
CA MET A 185 -4.93 2.10 2.64
C MET A 185 -4.78 3.27 3.62
N CYS A 186 -3.90 4.24 3.35
CA CYS A 186 -3.76 5.45 4.15
C CYS A 186 -5.07 6.28 4.25
N VAL A 187 -5.98 6.14 3.28
CA VAL A 187 -7.27 6.83 3.26
C VAL A 187 -8.39 5.95 3.82
N GLU A 188 -8.41 4.68 3.46
CA GLU A 188 -9.51 3.77 3.78
C GLU A 188 -9.41 3.19 5.19
N ALA A 189 -8.23 2.79 5.65
CA ALA A 189 -8.06 2.17 6.95
C ALA A 189 -8.53 3.10 8.11
N PRO A 190 -8.19 4.41 8.13
CA PRO A 190 -8.73 5.32 9.13
C PRO A 190 -10.27 5.44 9.12
N LYS A 191 -10.88 5.42 7.94
CA LYS A 191 -12.35 5.45 7.80
C LYS A 191 -12.98 4.19 8.39
N ARG A 192 -12.41 3.02 8.08
CA ARG A 192 -12.86 1.73 8.65
C ARG A 192 -12.72 1.72 10.17
N CYS A 193 -11.58 2.17 10.72
CA CYS A 193 -11.39 2.34 12.16
C CYS A 193 -12.52 3.17 12.78
N GLN A 194 -12.85 4.31 12.17
CA GLN A 194 -13.87 5.22 12.67
C GLN A 194 -15.28 4.61 12.62
N SER A 195 -15.62 3.90 11.55
CA SER A 195 -16.89 3.18 11.43
C SER A 195 -17.04 2.13 12.54
N VAL A 196 -16.01 1.31 12.77
CA VAL A 196 -16.01 0.30 13.83
C VAL A 196 -16.14 0.95 15.21
N LYS A 197 -15.35 1.98 15.51
CA LYS A 197 -15.44 2.74 16.78
C LYS A 197 -16.83 3.33 17.01
N THR A 198 -17.49 3.79 15.96
CA THR A 198 -18.85 4.35 16.04
C THR A 198 -19.86 3.28 16.43
N LEU A 199 -19.77 2.09 15.83
CA LEU A 199 -20.64 0.96 16.18
C LEU A 199 -20.40 0.42 17.59
N VAL A 200 -19.13 0.31 18.01
CA VAL A 200 -18.80 -0.09 19.39
C VAL A 200 -19.50 0.84 20.39
N ARG A 201 -19.35 2.16 20.21
CA ARG A 201 -20.01 3.15 21.08
C ARG A 201 -21.53 3.06 21.03
N PHE A 202 -22.10 2.78 19.86
CA PHE A 202 -23.55 2.61 19.71
C PHE A 202 -24.04 1.41 20.54
N LEU A 203 -23.43 0.24 20.37
CA LEU A 203 -23.80 -0.97 21.11
C LEU A 203 -23.57 -0.83 22.62
N GLU A 204 -22.46 -0.21 23.05
CA GLU A 204 -22.18 0.06 24.47
C GLU A 204 -23.25 0.96 25.12
N LYS A 205 -23.66 2.04 24.42
CA LYS A 205 -24.71 2.94 24.89
C LYS A 205 -26.07 2.25 24.93
N SER A 206 -26.42 1.51 23.88
CA SER A 206 -27.68 0.78 23.80
C SER A 206 -27.78 -0.30 24.87
N CYS A 207 -26.72 -1.06 25.16
CA CYS A 207 -26.73 -2.02 26.28
C CYS A 207 -27.03 -1.37 27.63
N SER A 208 -26.44 -0.20 27.87
CA SER A 208 -26.60 0.53 29.12
C SER A 208 -28.03 1.03 29.34
N SER A 209 -28.78 1.30 28.25
CA SER A 209 -30.16 1.81 28.32
C SER A 209 -31.23 0.72 28.31
N TYR A 210 -30.97 -0.44 27.69
CA TYR A 210 -31.99 -1.48 27.48
C TYR A 210 -32.01 -2.56 28.55
N PHE A 211 -30.90 -2.75 29.26
CA PHE A 211 -30.83 -3.75 30.32
C PHE A 211 -30.76 -3.09 31.71
N ILE A 212 -31.82 -2.39 32.07
CA ILE A 212 -32.09 -2.05 33.46
C ILE A 212 -32.36 -3.38 34.19
N PRO A 213 -31.71 -3.67 35.32
CA PRO A 213 -32.13 -4.80 36.15
C PRO A 213 -33.59 -4.56 36.51
N THR A 214 -34.48 -5.46 36.10
CA THR A 214 -35.80 -5.55 36.73
C THR A 214 -35.61 -6.17 38.12
N ASP A 215 -34.93 -5.45 39.01
CA ASP A 215 -35.06 -5.64 40.46
C ASP A 215 -36.37 -4.97 40.87
N ASP A 216 -37.47 -5.59 40.46
CA ASP A 216 -38.83 -5.35 40.95
C ASP A 216 -39.70 -6.55 40.53
N ILE A 217 -39.43 -7.71 41.12
CA ILE A 217 -40.44 -8.76 41.26
C ILE A 217 -40.59 -9.02 42.77
N LYS A 218 -41.80 -8.69 43.22
CA LYS A 218 -42.33 -8.64 44.60
C LYS A 218 -42.00 -9.84 45.48
#